data_AF-A0AA96HRH3-F1
#
_entry.id   AF-A0AA96HRH3-F1
#
_cell.length_a   1.000
_cell.length_b   1.000
_cell.length_c   1.000
_cell.angle_alpha   90.00
_cell.angle_beta   90.00
_cell.angle_gamma   90.00
#
_symmetry.space_group_name_H-M   'P 1'
#
loop_
_entity.id
_entity.type
_entity.pdbx_description
1 polymer ?
#
loop_
_entity_poly.entity_id
_entity_poly.type
_entity_poly.pdbx_seq_one_letter_code
_entity_poly.pdbx_strand_id
1 'polypeptide(L)'
;MTRVLKVGIDIHGVIDTFPEKFKLLSSALVQAGAEVHIVTGSKRCERIDNMLANAGIQFTHYFSIVDHLEQTSVDVQWRKGLPYADENAWNIAKSQYCEAQDIDLMFDDSEIYKSTFHGIETTFLHVIG
;
A
#
# COMPACT_ATOMS: atom_id res chain seq x y z
N MET A 1 16.85 -10.18 -19.02
CA MET A 1 16.19 -8.92 -18.64
C MET A 1 16.50 -8.67 -17.18
N THR A 2 16.91 -7.46 -16.81
CA THR A 2 17.12 -7.11 -15.40
C THR A 2 15.75 -7.02 -14.73
N ARG A 3 15.55 -7.70 -13.59
CA ARG A 3 14.30 -7.62 -12.81
C ARG A 3 14.14 -6.18 -12.32
N VAL A 4 12.96 -5.60 -12.53
CA VAL A 4 12.61 -4.27 -12.00
C VAL A 4 12.25 -4.42 -10.52
N LEU A 5 12.82 -3.58 -9.65
CA LEU A 5 12.46 -3.56 -8.24
C LEU A 5 11.04 -3.00 -8.08
N LYS A 6 10.19 -3.67 -7.30
CA LYS A 6 8.82 -3.24 -7.01
C LYS A 6 8.65 -3.01 -5.51
N VAL A 7 8.18 -1.82 -5.15
CA VAL A 7 8.07 -1.39 -3.74
C VAL A 7 6.65 -0.94 -3.43
N GLY A 8 6.02 -1.58 -2.45
CA GLY A 8 4.76 -1.15 -1.84
C GLY A 8 4.99 -0.19 -0.67
N ILE A 9 4.20 0.87 -0.59
CA ILE A 9 4.25 1.86 0.49
C ILE A 9 2.81 2.13 0.98
N ASP A 10 2.55 1.91 2.26
CA ASP A 10 1.28 2.32 2.87
C ASP A 10 1.18 3.83 3.08
N ILE A 11 -0.04 4.32 3.27
CA ILE A 11 -0.29 5.73 3.60
C ILE A 11 -0.26 5.97 5.11
N HIS A 12 -1.05 5.24 5.89
CA HIS A 12 -1.35 5.58 7.27
C HIS A 12 -0.30 4.97 8.20
N GLY A 13 0.26 5.78 9.10
CA GLY A 13 1.39 5.33 9.92
C GLY A 13 2.74 5.34 9.18
N VAL A 14 2.74 5.57 7.86
CA VAL A 14 3.93 5.50 6.99
C VAL A 14 4.17 6.82 6.27
N ILE A 15 3.43 7.12 5.20
CA ILE A 15 3.59 8.37 4.43
C ILE A 15 3.13 9.57 5.25
N ASP A 16 2.00 9.47 5.96
CA ASP A 16 1.49 10.57 6.77
C ASP A 16 2.33 10.84 8.03
N THR A 17 2.97 9.81 8.58
CA THR A 17 3.91 9.93 9.71
C THR A 17 5.28 10.46 9.26
N PHE A 18 5.81 10.00 8.12
CA PHE A 18 7.16 10.30 7.65
C PHE A 18 7.22 10.85 6.21
N PRO A 19 6.50 11.94 5.89
CA PRO A 19 6.33 12.40 4.52
C PRO A 19 7.66 12.73 3.84
N GLU A 20 8.59 13.41 4.52
CA GLU A 20 9.89 13.77 3.92
C GLU A 20 10.79 12.55 3.66
N LYS A 21 10.73 11.50 4.50
CA LYS A 21 11.51 10.27 4.26
C LYS A 21 11.00 9.55 3.00
N PHE A 22 9.67 9.37 2.92
CA PHE A 22 9.06 8.64 1.82
C PHE A 22 9.01 9.44 0.52
N LYS A 23 9.02 10.77 0.58
CA LYS A 23 9.27 11.65 -0.58
C LYS A 23 10.65 11.38 -1.19
N LEU A 24 11.70 11.43 -0.38
CA LEU A 24 13.07 11.17 -0.86
C LEU A 24 13.22 9.75 -1.39
N LEU A 25 12.71 8.75 -0.66
CA LEU A 25 12.78 7.35 -1.04
C LEU A 25 12.03 7.07 -2.35
N SER A 26 10.76 7.47 -2.42
CA SER A 26 9.91 7.20 -3.60
C SER A 26 10.44 7.90 -4.86
N SER A 27 10.91 9.14 -4.73
CA SER A 27 11.56 9.86 -5.83
C SER A 27 12.83 9.15 -6.32
N ALA A 28 13.68 8.66 -5.40
CA ALA A 28 14.91 7.95 -5.77
C ALA A 28 14.60 6.62 -6.48
N LEU A 29 13.59 5.87 -6.00
CA LEU A 29 13.15 4.61 -6.59
C LEU A 29 12.60 4.81 -8.00
N VAL A 30 11.66 5.74 -8.19
CA VAL A 30 11.06 6.01 -9.51
C VAL A 30 12.12 6.50 -10.50
N GLN A 31 13.04 7.38 -10.10
CA GLN A 31 14.13 7.84 -10.97
C GLN A 31 15.11 6.72 -11.37
N ALA A 32 15.29 5.72 -10.51
CA ALA A 32 16.09 4.53 -10.81
C ALA A 32 15.34 3.50 -11.69
N GLY A 33 14.08 3.76 -12.04
CA GLY A 33 13.26 2.88 -12.87
C GLY A 33 12.55 1.77 -12.09
N ALA A 34 12.46 1.87 -10.76
CA ALA A 34 11.65 0.96 -9.95
C ALA A 34 10.15 1.28 -10.09
N GLU A 35 9.30 0.29 -9.84
CA GLU A 35 7.86 0.51 -9.67
C GLU A 35 7.57 0.80 -8.19
N VAL A 36 6.80 1.86 -7.95
CA VAL A 36 6.39 2.26 -6.60
C VAL A 36 4.87 2.20 -6.54
N HIS A 37 4.35 1.36 -5.66
CA HIS A 37 2.95 1.06 -5.48
C HIS A 37 2.50 1.70 -4.17
N ILE A 38 1.51 2.59 -4.24
CA ILE A 38 0.75 2.93 -3.04
C ILE A 38 -0.18 1.77 -2.73
N VAL A 39 -0.07 1.17 -1.54
CA VAL A 39 -0.83 -0.01 -1.14
C VAL A 39 -1.56 0.32 0.15
N THR A 40 -2.83 0.70 0.06
CA THR A 40 -3.56 1.32 1.18
C THR A 40 -4.96 0.75 1.38
N GLY A 41 -5.51 0.94 2.58
CA GLY A 41 -6.91 0.66 2.86
C GLY A 41 -7.89 1.70 2.28
N SER A 42 -7.42 2.90 1.94
CA SER A 42 -8.31 3.98 1.48
C SER A 42 -8.66 3.86 0.00
N LYS A 43 -9.89 4.23 -0.39
CA LYS A 43 -10.22 4.48 -1.80
C LYS A 43 -9.46 5.69 -2.33
N ARG A 44 -9.08 5.65 -3.60
CA ARG A 44 -8.51 6.81 -4.28
C ARG A 44 -9.56 7.91 -4.42
N CYS A 45 -9.24 9.11 -3.97
CA CYS A 45 -10.07 10.30 -4.19
C CYS A 45 -9.18 11.55 -4.20
N GLU A 46 -9.75 12.69 -4.60
CA GLU A 46 -9.05 13.98 -4.72
C GLU A 46 -8.30 14.36 -3.44
N ARG A 47 -8.86 14.06 -2.26
CA ARG A 47 -8.19 14.31 -0.98
C ARG A 47 -6.89 13.51 -0.84
N ILE A 48 -6.90 12.23 -1.22
CA ILE A 48 -5.71 11.38 -1.18
C ILE A 48 -4.69 11.81 -2.24
N ASP A 49 -5.15 12.12 -3.45
CA ASP A 49 -4.28 12.62 -4.52
C ASP A 49 -3.58 13.92 -4.11
N ASN A 50 -4.32 14.87 -3.54
CA ASN A 50 -3.75 16.12 -3.03
C ASN A 50 -2.77 15.89 -1.87
N MET A 51 -3.07 14.96 -0.95
CA MET A 51 -2.15 14.61 0.13
C MET A 51 -0.83 14.04 -0.41
N LEU A 52 -0.88 13.09 -1.35
CA LEU A 52 0.32 12.51 -1.96
C LEU A 52 1.11 13.55 -2.75
N ALA A 53 0.43 14.40 -3.53
CA ALA A 53 1.04 15.47 -4.29
C ALA A 53 1.73 16.52 -3.39
N ASN A 54 1.05 16.96 -2.33
CA ASN A 54 1.60 17.93 -1.37
C ASN A 54 2.79 17.35 -0.59
N ALA A 55 2.77 16.06 -0.28
CA ALA A 55 3.90 15.35 0.32
C ALA A 55 5.03 15.08 -0.70
N GLY A 56 4.81 15.34 -2.00
CA GLY A 56 5.80 15.11 -3.05
C GLY A 56 6.09 13.64 -3.32
N ILE A 57 5.15 12.74 -3.01
CA ILE A 57 5.31 11.30 -3.21
C ILE A 57 5.21 10.97 -4.70
N GLN A 58 6.20 10.25 -5.22
CA GLN A 58 6.19 9.72 -6.58
C GLN A 58 5.80 8.25 -6.57
N PHE A 59 4.87 7.85 -7.42
CA PHE A 59 4.44 6.46 -7.51
C PHE A 59 3.97 6.13 -8.92
N THR A 60 4.03 4.85 -9.29
CA THR A 60 3.63 4.34 -10.60
C THR A 60 2.26 3.65 -10.54
N HIS A 61 1.90 3.08 -9.39
CA HIS A 61 0.68 2.30 -9.20
C HIS A 61 -0.04 2.65 -7.89
N TYR A 62 -1.35 2.45 -7.86
CA TYR A 62 -2.17 2.65 -6.67
C TYR A 62 -3.11 1.46 -6.49
N PHE A 63 -3.10 0.89 -5.28
CA PHE A 63 -3.97 -0.19 -4.86
C PHE A 63 -4.73 0.23 -3.61
N SER A 64 -6.05 -0.03 -3.63
CA SER A 64 -6.96 0.15 -2.51
C SER A 64 -7.55 -1.19 -2.11
N ILE A 65 -7.46 -1.54 -0.82
CA ILE A 65 -8.17 -2.71 -0.27
C ILE A 65 -9.67 -2.58 -0.54
N VAL A 66 -10.24 -1.39 -0.37
CA VAL A 66 -11.69 -1.19 -0.54
C VAL A 66 -12.09 -1.39 -2.00
N ASP A 67 -11.39 -0.76 -2.95
CA ASP A 67 -11.71 -0.96 -4.37
C ASP A 67 -11.51 -2.42 -4.79
N HIS A 68 -10.51 -3.11 -4.23
CA HIS A 68 -10.29 -4.52 -4.46
C HIS A 68 -11.45 -5.37 -3.93
N LEU A 69 -11.84 -5.20 -2.66
CA LEU A 69 -12.91 -5.99 -2.05
C LEU A 69 -14.26 -5.77 -2.72
N GLU A 70 -14.58 -4.54 -3.12
CA GLU A 70 -15.83 -4.24 -3.85
C GLU A 70 -15.89 -4.87 -5.25
N GLN A 71 -14.74 -5.25 -5.83
CA GLN A 71 -14.67 -6.00 -7.08
C GLN A 71 -14.77 -7.52 -6.88
N THR A 72 -14.77 -7.97 -5.62
CA THR A 72 -14.99 -9.38 -5.25
C THR A 72 -16.43 -9.62 -4.80
N SER A 73 -16.71 -10.84 -4.31
CA SER A 73 -17.99 -11.17 -3.68
C SER A 73 -18.10 -10.74 -2.20
N VAL A 74 -17.08 -10.08 -1.64
CA VAL A 74 -17.06 -9.63 -0.24
C VAL A 74 -17.97 -8.41 -0.07
N ASP A 75 -18.86 -8.47 0.92
CA ASP A 75 -19.75 -7.35 1.25
C ASP A 75 -18.96 -6.23 1.95
N VAL A 76 -18.97 -5.03 1.35
CA VAL A 76 -18.35 -3.83 1.91
C VAL A 76 -19.43 -2.86 2.35
N GLN A 77 -19.58 -2.72 3.67
CA GLN A 77 -20.58 -1.86 4.28
C GLN A 77 -20.00 -0.51 4.65
N TRP A 78 -20.63 0.55 4.16
CA TRP A 78 -20.25 1.92 4.47
C TRP A 78 -21.04 2.44 5.67
N ARG A 79 -20.36 2.75 6.78
CA ARG A 79 -20.99 3.30 7.99
C ARG A 79 -20.27 4.58 8.40
N LYS A 80 -21.01 5.69 8.46
CA LYS A 80 -20.47 7.03 8.76
C LYS A 80 -19.24 7.40 7.89
N GLY A 81 -19.25 6.99 6.63
CA GLY A 81 -18.17 7.25 5.68
C GLY A 81 -16.93 6.35 5.81
N LEU A 82 -16.96 5.34 6.69
CA LEU A 82 -15.91 4.34 6.83
C LEU A 82 -16.34 3.00 6.24
N PRO A 83 -15.45 2.31 5.49
CA PRO A 83 -15.72 0.98 4.97
C PRO A 83 -15.50 -0.09 6.05
N TYR A 84 -16.38 -1.07 6.08
CA TYR A 84 -16.30 -2.27 6.92
C TYR A 84 -16.52 -3.48 6.03
N ALA A 85 -15.67 -4.49 6.16
CA ALA A 85 -15.78 -5.73 5.41
C ALA A 85 -15.43 -6.91 6.32
N ASP A 86 -15.45 -8.13 5.78
CA ASP A 86 -14.88 -9.29 6.44
C ASP A 86 -13.41 -9.02 6.82
N GLU A 87 -13.09 -9.24 8.10
CA GLU A 87 -11.79 -8.88 8.67
C GLU A 87 -10.65 -9.70 8.05
N ASN A 88 -10.88 -10.98 7.77
CA ASN A 88 -9.86 -11.82 7.16
C ASN A 88 -9.60 -11.37 5.72
N ALA A 89 -10.64 -11.14 4.92
CA ALA A 89 -10.51 -10.60 3.57
C ALA A 89 -9.78 -9.26 3.54
N TRP A 90 -10.07 -8.37 4.50
CA TRP A 90 -9.39 -7.09 4.63
C TRP A 90 -7.90 -7.26 4.97
N ASN A 91 -7.59 -8.08 5.98
CA ASN A 91 -6.24 -8.22 6.50
C ASN A 91 -5.28 -8.89 5.51
N ILE A 92 -5.75 -9.80 4.67
CA ILE A 92 -4.91 -10.49 3.67
C ILE A 92 -4.80 -9.73 2.34
N ALA A 93 -5.63 -8.72 2.08
CA ALA A 93 -5.71 -8.06 0.78
C ALA A 93 -4.35 -7.48 0.32
N LYS A 94 -3.56 -6.92 1.25
CA LYS A 94 -2.23 -6.38 0.93
C LYS A 94 -1.23 -7.47 0.58
N SER A 95 -1.18 -8.57 1.32
CA SER A 95 -0.24 -9.65 1.03
C SER A 95 -0.60 -10.36 -0.28
N GLN A 96 -1.89 -10.57 -0.55
CA GLN A 96 -2.37 -11.09 -1.83
C GLN A 96 -2.03 -10.17 -3.01
N TYR A 97 -2.21 -8.87 -2.87
CA TYR A 97 -1.78 -7.91 -3.88
C TYR A 97 -0.27 -7.96 -4.11
N CYS A 98 0.51 -8.01 -3.02
CA CYS A 98 1.96 -8.05 -3.10
C CYS A 98 2.47 -9.31 -3.80
N GLU A 99 1.91 -10.47 -3.47
CA GLU A 99 2.18 -11.75 -4.15
C GLU A 99 1.80 -11.69 -5.63
N ALA A 100 0.59 -11.23 -5.94
CA ALA A 100 0.09 -11.17 -7.32
C ALA A 100 0.84 -10.18 -8.22
N GLN A 101 1.52 -9.18 -7.64
CA GLN A 101 2.27 -8.17 -8.39
C GLN A 101 3.78 -8.35 -8.30
N ASP A 102 4.27 -9.43 -7.67
CA ASP A 102 5.69 -9.66 -7.39
C ASP A 102 6.36 -8.48 -6.65
N ILE A 103 5.67 -7.88 -5.68
CA ILE A 103 6.24 -6.79 -4.87
C ILE A 103 7.43 -7.34 -4.08
N ASP A 104 8.60 -6.69 -4.20
CA ASP A 104 9.81 -7.13 -3.51
C ASP A 104 9.84 -6.65 -2.06
N LEU A 105 9.46 -5.39 -1.82
CA LEU A 105 9.49 -4.73 -0.51
C LEU A 105 8.14 -4.08 -0.20
N MET A 106 7.58 -4.28 0.99
CA MET A 106 6.35 -3.63 1.44
C MET A 106 6.57 -2.87 2.75
N PHE A 107 6.41 -1.55 2.74
CA PHE A 107 6.51 -0.68 3.92
C PHE A 107 5.13 -0.45 4.54
N ASP A 108 4.97 -0.84 5.79
CA ASP A 108 3.71 -0.73 6.53
C ASP A 108 3.98 -0.70 8.05
N ASP A 109 3.14 -0.02 8.83
CA ASP A 109 3.28 0.12 10.28
C ASP A 109 2.48 -0.94 11.08
N SER A 110 1.57 -1.65 10.43
CA SER A 110 0.63 -2.55 11.10
C SER A 110 1.24 -3.93 11.40
N GLU A 111 1.27 -4.29 12.68
CA GLU A 111 1.61 -5.65 13.13
C GLU A 111 0.61 -6.70 12.62
N ILE A 112 -0.66 -6.32 12.40
CA ILE A 112 -1.67 -7.23 11.84
C ILE A 112 -1.26 -7.63 10.43
N TYR A 113 -0.90 -6.67 9.56
CA TYR A 113 -0.49 -6.99 8.19
C TYR A 113 0.81 -7.80 8.19
N LYS A 114 1.79 -7.51 9.04
CA LYS A 114 3.02 -8.31 9.15
C LYS A 114 2.76 -9.81 9.31
N SER A 115 1.74 -10.17 10.10
CA SER A 115 1.34 -11.58 10.32
C SER A 115 0.72 -12.26 9.09
N THR A 116 0.43 -11.51 8.02
CA THR A 116 -0.13 -12.03 6.76
C THR A 116 0.92 -12.19 5.66
N PHE A 117 2.14 -11.67 5.85
CA PHE A 117 3.26 -11.79 4.91
C PHE A 117 4.11 -13.03 5.26
N HIS A 118 3.46 -14.20 5.26
CA HIS A 118 4.10 -15.50 5.49
C HIS A 118 3.91 -16.39 4.27
N GLY A 119 4.98 -17.05 3.81
CA GLY A 119 4.92 -17.95 2.66
C GLY A 119 4.91 -17.26 1.30
N ILE A 120 5.17 -15.95 1.25
CA ILE A 120 5.33 -15.17 0.01
C ILE A 120 6.74 -14.56 -0.04
N GLU A 121 7.20 -14.20 -1.24
CA GLU A 121 8.55 -13.66 -1.46
C GLU A 121 8.73 -12.19 -1.02
N THR A 122 7.62 -11.45 -0.86
CA THR A 122 7.68 -10.04 -0.46
C THR A 122 8.29 -9.88 0.93
N THR A 123 9.31 -9.04 1.04
CA THR A 123 9.87 -8.64 2.33
C THR A 123 9.03 -7.54 2.95
N PHE A 124 8.39 -7.85 4.08
CA PHE A 124 7.67 -6.86 4.87
C PHE A 124 8.63 -6.04 5.74
N LEU A 125 8.60 -4.72 5.56
CA LEU A 125 9.42 -3.75 6.27
C LEU A 125 8.53 -3.00 7.26
N HIS A 126 8.55 -3.45 8.51
CA HIS A 126 7.74 -2.86 9.57
C HIS A 126 8.27 -1.47 9.95
N VAL A 127 7.48 -0.44 9.69
CA VAL A 127 7.82 0.95 10.00
C VAL A 127 7.42 1.25 11.44
N ILE A 128 8.39 1.68 12.25
CA ILE A 128 8.18 2.07 13.65
C ILE A 128 8.36 3.58 13.75
N GLY A 129 7.40 4.26 14.38
CA GLY A 129 7.45 5.69 14.63
C GLY A 129 7.35 6.11 16.08
#